data_AF-A0A4S8Z6U7-F1
#
_entry.id   AF-A0A4S8Z6U7-F1
#
_cell.length_a   1.000
_cell.length_b   1.000
_cell.length_c   1.000
_cell.angle_alpha   90.00
_cell.angle_beta   90.00
_cell.angle_gamma   90.00
#
_symmetry.space_group_name_H-M   'P 1'
#
loop_
_entity.id
_entity.type
_entity.pdbx_description
1 polymer ?
#
loop_
_entity_poly.entity_id
_entity_poly.type
_entity_poly.pdbx_seq_one_letter_code
_entity_poly.pdbx_strand_id
1 'polypeptide(L)'
;MKFTGSIPLVFLCASSALAKGTLEFSLKGERHSQLLTLTERDVNGTSESALLTNFAGQLGTRYFVNFTVGTPGQLQTALLDTGSSDTILLASDASICAKKSSCPGGSYNSSASSTFSLLSAGAIEAQYGASVVSGTMTGDLVTDVIQVGDIAVTGAHFGIAHEAQGRFLGNGAFVGIMGLAYSATEALREGQPLYPTFVESLVGAGAIASRLFSLYLNEVSSFGSILFGGIDNEKYEGNLTTLNFLQVSAEEKPISAFWMHLDEVSMTRDDGTKEQIVEPDEIQQPVLPDSGSAYWDVPTDVYNKIINATGAKISQNNALLACSKISNGTSFAFTFSGNGTNKVNLEVPLSSFFTPAVLADGSGLAKIGGEDACLLMAQNAGSDAKFYLVGDPVIRAGYWVYDLDNGQVSIAQARLSATASNIVAVEAGRHGVMNVTGQAIELAANQTERVAGTATASVSYSLSTASEAVGQTAGPQSTDLSSAAGSSVLGVTTDSIVSLAGALLISVAFGAFLL
;
A
#
# COMPACT_ATOMS: atom_id res chain seq x y z
N MET A 1 -51.41 51.22 62.72
CA MET A 1 -51.29 50.70 61.34
C MET A 1 -49.88 50.98 60.88
N LYS A 2 -49.03 49.94 60.76
CA LYS A 2 -47.56 50.05 60.71
C LYS A 2 -47.10 50.43 59.28
N PHE A 3 -46.57 51.63 59.03
CA PHE A 3 -45.16 52.13 59.22
C PHE A 3 -44.16 51.38 58.32
N THR A 4 -43.17 51.91 57.60
CA THR A 4 -42.56 53.22 57.23
C THR A 4 -41.25 52.84 56.49
N GLY A 5 -40.64 53.76 55.73
CA GLY A 5 -39.18 53.93 55.84
C GLY A 5 -38.32 53.66 54.59
N SER A 6 -37.46 54.64 54.33
CA SER A 6 -36.48 54.79 53.25
C SER A 6 -35.18 53.98 53.42
N ILE A 7 -34.50 53.73 52.28
CA ILE A 7 -33.04 53.60 51.97
C ILE A 7 -32.08 53.98 53.15
N PRO A 8 -30.94 53.28 53.46
CA PRO A 8 -29.76 53.09 52.57
C PRO A 8 -28.85 51.84 52.72
N LEU A 9 -28.04 51.63 51.66
CA LEU A 9 -26.57 51.39 51.56
C LEU A 9 -25.79 50.65 52.68
N VAL A 10 -24.85 49.78 52.25
CA VAL A 10 -23.43 49.54 52.69
C VAL A 10 -23.09 48.06 52.45
N PHE A 11 -22.35 47.71 51.38
CA PHE A 11 -20.88 47.63 51.23
C PHE A 11 -20.24 46.35 51.81
N LEU A 12 -19.65 45.59 50.87
CA LEU A 12 -18.48 44.69 50.91
C LEU A 12 -18.05 44.07 52.25
N CYS A 13 -17.81 42.76 52.23
CA CYS A 13 -16.43 42.25 52.20
C CYS A 13 -16.37 40.79 51.80
N ALA A 14 -15.41 40.49 50.94
CA ALA A 14 -15.00 39.15 50.55
C ALA A 14 -14.15 38.50 51.65
N SER A 15 -14.32 37.20 51.85
CA SER A 15 -13.21 36.31 52.20
C SER A 15 -13.64 34.86 51.99
N SER A 16 -12.83 34.19 51.19
CA SER A 16 -12.87 32.79 50.78
C SER A 16 -12.77 31.80 51.94
N ALA A 17 -13.56 30.73 51.87
CA ALA A 17 -13.20 29.42 52.42
C ALA A 17 -13.78 28.33 51.50
N LEU A 18 -12.90 27.49 50.95
CA LEU A 18 -13.26 26.32 50.15
C LEU A 18 -14.03 25.30 50.99
N ALA A 19 -15.16 24.83 50.48
CA ALA A 19 -15.71 23.51 50.79
C ALA A 19 -16.13 22.82 49.49
N LYS A 20 -15.64 21.60 49.31
CA LYS A 20 -15.91 20.68 48.21
C LYS A 20 -17.41 20.37 48.09
N GLY A 21 -17.92 20.34 46.86
CA GLY A 21 -19.22 19.73 46.55
C GLY A 21 -19.76 20.09 45.17
N THR A 22 -19.38 19.28 44.16
CA THR A 22 -20.08 19.06 42.88
C THR A 22 -20.03 20.18 41.83
N LEU A 23 -19.23 19.97 40.78
CA LEU A 23 -19.20 20.75 39.54
C LEU A 23 -20.12 20.09 38.50
N GLU A 24 -21.26 20.72 38.20
CA GLU A 24 -21.92 20.61 36.90
C GLU A 24 -21.17 21.52 35.92
N PHE A 25 -20.60 20.96 34.85
CA PHE A 25 -20.06 21.75 33.75
C PHE A 25 -21.13 21.93 32.67
N SER A 26 -21.65 23.15 32.57
CA SER A 26 -22.37 23.61 31.38
C SER A 26 -21.33 24.09 30.35
N LEU A 27 -21.15 23.31 29.28
CA LEU A 27 -20.29 23.68 28.15
C LEU A 27 -21.05 24.69 27.27
N LYS A 28 -20.75 25.98 27.43
CA LYS A 28 -20.99 26.98 26.37
C LYS A 28 -19.90 26.80 25.30
N GLY A 29 -20.26 26.14 24.20
CA GLY A 29 -19.41 26.08 23.02
C GLY A 29 -19.40 27.43 22.30
N GLU A 30 -18.26 28.11 22.29
CA GLU A 30 -18.03 29.24 21.39
C GLU A 30 -17.72 28.70 19.99
N ARG A 31 -18.63 28.99 19.03
CA ARG A 31 -18.38 28.75 17.60
C ARG A 31 -17.41 29.80 17.07
N HIS A 32 -16.16 29.44 16.88
CA HIS A 32 -15.29 30.13 15.93
C HIS A 32 -15.60 29.61 14.52
N SER A 33 -16.53 30.24 13.82
CA SER A 33 -16.69 30.06 12.38
C SER A 33 -15.67 30.97 11.67
N GLN A 34 -14.46 30.46 11.42
CA GLN A 34 -13.65 31.05 10.34
C GLN A 34 -14.31 30.64 9.02
N LEU A 35 -14.86 31.61 8.29
CA LEU A 35 -15.21 31.43 6.89
C LEU A 35 -13.91 31.10 6.13
N LEU A 36 -13.70 29.82 5.84
CA LEU A 36 -12.80 29.40 4.77
C LEU A 36 -13.47 29.81 3.45
N THR A 37 -12.98 30.88 2.83
CA THR A 37 -13.18 31.11 1.41
C THR A 37 -12.60 29.91 0.67
N LEU A 38 -13.46 29.03 0.15
CA LEU A 38 -13.09 27.99 -0.79
C LEU A 38 -12.64 28.67 -2.09
N THR A 39 -11.35 28.91 -2.21
CA THR A 39 -10.72 29.15 -3.51
C THR A 39 -10.69 27.81 -4.24
N GLU A 40 -11.33 27.76 -5.41
CA GLU A 40 -11.18 26.70 -6.40
C GLU A 40 -9.68 26.47 -6.62
N ARG A 41 -9.17 25.31 -6.20
CA ARG A 41 -7.78 24.94 -6.41
C ARG A 41 -7.67 24.49 -7.86
N ASP A 42 -6.85 25.20 -8.64
CA ASP A 42 -6.45 24.76 -9.97
C ASP A 42 -5.85 23.36 -9.83
N VAL A 43 -6.35 22.39 -10.60
CA VAL A 43 -5.84 21.01 -10.54
C VAL A 43 -4.41 21.08 -11.05
N ASN A 44 -3.46 21.06 -10.13
CA ASN A 44 -2.06 21.37 -10.42
C ASN A 44 -1.32 20.17 -11.07
N GLY A 45 -2.04 19.33 -11.83
CA GLY A 45 -1.54 18.12 -12.47
C GLY A 45 -1.19 16.96 -11.53
N THR A 46 -1.59 17.03 -10.26
CA THR A 46 -1.24 16.03 -9.22
C THR A 46 -2.39 15.70 -8.29
N SER A 47 -2.43 14.47 -7.78
CA SER A 47 -3.37 14.01 -6.75
C SER A 47 -2.64 13.19 -5.69
N GLU A 48 -2.66 13.60 -4.42
CA GLU A 48 -2.09 12.83 -3.31
C GLU A 48 -3.18 12.17 -2.46
N SER A 49 -2.94 10.93 -2.02
CA SER A 49 -3.77 10.25 -1.03
C SER A 49 -2.91 9.52 0.00
N ALA A 50 -3.38 9.51 1.24
CA ALA A 50 -2.73 8.82 2.33
C ALA A 50 -2.91 7.30 2.25
N LEU A 51 -1.87 6.58 2.66
CA LEU A 51 -1.88 5.13 2.73
C LEU A 51 -1.95 4.68 4.18
N LEU A 52 -3.00 3.93 4.49
CA LEU A 52 -3.23 3.31 5.80
C LEU A 52 -2.31 2.12 5.98
N THR A 53 -1.56 2.09 7.07
CA THR A 53 -0.66 0.99 7.44
C THR A 53 -1.27 0.04 8.47
N ASN A 54 -2.37 0.44 9.10
CA ASN A 54 -3.09 -0.35 10.09
C ASN A 54 -4.57 -0.47 9.69
N PHE A 55 -4.90 -1.56 9.00
CA PHE A 55 -6.25 -1.82 8.56
C PHE A 55 -6.53 -3.33 8.49
N ALA A 56 -7.74 -3.75 8.88
CA ALA A 56 -8.16 -5.16 8.84
C ALA A 56 -7.17 -6.15 9.50
N GLY A 57 -6.46 -5.71 10.55
CA GLY A 57 -5.43 -6.49 11.26
C GLY A 57 -4.05 -6.52 10.56
N GLN A 58 -3.88 -5.84 9.42
CA GLN A 58 -2.66 -5.89 8.59
C GLN A 58 -1.64 -4.82 8.97
N LEU A 59 -1.38 -4.61 10.28
CA LEU A 59 -0.46 -3.57 10.74
C LEU A 59 0.95 -3.77 10.16
N GLY A 60 1.37 -2.84 9.30
CA GLY A 60 2.69 -2.82 8.68
C GLY A 60 2.94 -3.91 7.65
N THR A 61 1.91 -4.69 7.31
CA THR A 61 2.02 -5.80 6.36
C THR A 61 1.36 -5.52 5.02
N ARG A 62 0.50 -4.50 4.91
CA ARG A 62 -0.15 -4.06 3.67
C ARG A 62 -0.52 -2.59 3.75
N TYR A 63 -0.67 -1.96 2.59
CA TYR A 63 -1.04 -0.55 2.47
C TYR A 63 -2.39 -0.38 1.78
N PHE A 64 -3.24 0.46 2.37
CA PHE A 64 -4.60 0.65 1.88
C PHE A 64 -4.88 2.11 1.58
N VAL A 65 -5.68 2.35 0.55
CA VAL A 65 -6.10 3.69 0.13
C VAL A 65 -7.60 3.86 0.34
N ASN A 66 -7.98 5.03 0.85
CA ASN A 66 -9.39 5.43 0.95
C ASN A 66 -9.80 6.24 -0.28
N PHE A 67 -10.97 5.94 -0.81
CA PHE A 67 -11.59 6.65 -1.92
C PHE A 67 -13.10 6.46 -1.89
N THR A 68 -13.85 7.22 -2.67
CA THR A 68 -15.31 7.03 -2.80
C THR A 68 -15.68 6.66 -4.22
N VAL A 69 -16.72 5.84 -4.36
CA VAL A 69 -17.27 5.44 -5.65
C VAL A 69 -18.77 5.72 -5.74
N GLY A 70 -19.19 6.31 -6.86
CA GLY A 70 -20.58 6.56 -7.19
C GLY A 70 -21.15 7.91 -6.76
N THR A 71 -22.43 8.10 -7.08
CA THR A 71 -23.16 9.34 -6.78
C THR A 71 -24.49 9.03 -6.06
N PRO A 72 -24.60 9.26 -4.74
CA PRO A 72 -23.57 9.81 -3.84
C PRO A 72 -22.39 8.86 -3.62
N GLY A 73 -21.24 9.42 -3.24
CA GLY A 73 -20.00 8.67 -3.02
C GLY A 73 -20.11 7.66 -1.89
N GLN A 74 -19.76 6.41 -2.18
CA GLN A 74 -19.70 5.30 -1.22
C GLN A 74 -18.24 5.06 -0.85
N LEU A 75 -17.88 5.26 0.42
CA LEU A 75 -16.51 5.06 0.92
C LEU A 75 -16.04 3.61 0.73
N GLN A 76 -14.87 3.45 0.12
CA GLN A 76 -14.17 2.20 -0.03
C GLN A 76 -12.74 2.33 0.52
N THR A 77 -12.24 1.23 1.08
CA THR A 77 -10.82 1.06 1.43
C THR A 77 -10.30 -0.15 0.69
N ALA A 78 -9.33 0.04 -0.20
CA ALA A 78 -8.75 -1.03 -1.01
C ALA A 78 -7.26 -1.21 -0.75
N LEU A 79 -6.78 -2.43 -0.95
CA LEU A 79 -5.35 -2.73 -1.03
C LEU A 79 -4.75 -2.00 -2.23
N LEU A 80 -3.66 -1.27 -2.02
CA LEU A 80 -2.91 -0.63 -3.10
C LEU A 80 -1.93 -1.63 -3.70
N ASP A 81 -2.01 -1.89 -5.01
CA ASP A 81 -1.33 -3.02 -5.61
C ASP A 81 -0.60 -2.63 -6.91
N THR A 82 0.74 -2.63 -6.88
CA THR A 82 1.57 -2.42 -8.08
C THR A 82 1.81 -3.70 -8.86
N GLY A 83 1.48 -4.88 -8.31
CA GLY A 83 1.55 -6.18 -8.97
C GLY A 83 0.36 -6.51 -9.86
N SER A 84 -0.73 -5.72 -9.81
CA SER A 84 -1.93 -5.90 -10.63
C SER A 84 -2.45 -4.60 -11.24
N SER A 85 -3.36 -4.70 -12.20
CA SER A 85 -3.88 -3.57 -13.00
C SER A 85 -5.30 -3.18 -12.64
N ASP A 86 -6.10 -4.15 -12.21
CA ASP A 86 -7.52 -3.97 -12.02
C ASP A 86 -7.83 -3.27 -10.70
N THR A 87 -8.68 -2.24 -10.75
CA THR A 87 -9.42 -1.83 -9.56
C THR A 87 -10.64 -2.73 -9.43
N ILE A 88 -10.71 -3.54 -8.37
CA ILE A 88 -11.84 -4.46 -8.14
C ILE A 88 -12.40 -4.22 -6.74
N LEU A 89 -13.70 -3.92 -6.67
CA LEU A 89 -14.44 -3.75 -5.43
C LEU A 89 -15.32 -4.95 -5.14
N LEU A 90 -15.73 -5.12 -3.88
CA LEU A 90 -16.72 -6.12 -3.51
C LEU A 90 -18.13 -5.57 -3.70
N ALA A 91 -18.97 -6.29 -4.44
CA ALA A 91 -20.36 -5.91 -4.59
C ALA A 91 -21.12 -6.04 -3.25
N SER A 92 -22.10 -5.17 -3.02
CA SER A 92 -22.88 -5.19 -1.76
C SER A 92 -23.71 -6.47 -1.56
N ASP A 93 -23.99 -7.19 -2.65
CA ASP A 93 -24.66 -8.49 -2.66
C ASP A 93 -23.68 -9.67 -2.65
N ALA A 94 -22.37 -9.42 -2.62
CA ALA A 94 -21.37 -10.48 -2.57
C ALA A 94 -21.56 -11.32 -1.30
N SER A 95 -21.62 -12.64 -1.48
CA SER A 95 -21.91 -13.57 -0.38
C SER A 95 -20.94 -13.44 0.80
N ILE A 96 -19.68 -13.11 0.52
CA ILE A 96 -18.65 -12.89 1.54
C ILE A 96 -18.93 -11.66 2.41
N CYS A 97 -19.61 -10.64 1.87
CA CYS A 97 -19.96 -9.40 2.56
C CYS A 97 -21.29 -9.47 3.31
N ALA A 98 -22.00 -10.61 3.27
CA ALA A 98 -23.21 -10.81 4.07
C ALA A 98 -22.97 -10.61 5.58
N LYS A 99 -21.74 -10.84 6.05
CA LYS A 99 -21.28 -10.43 7.38
C LYS A 99 -20.44 -9.16 7.24
N LYS A 100 -20.86 -8.07 7.88
CA LYS A 100 -20.13 -6.78 7.84
C LYS A 100 -18.66 -6.87 8.23
N SER A 101 -18.30 -7.77 9.15
CA SER A 101 -16.90 -7.97 9.58
C SER A 101 -16.00 -8.61 8.51
N SER A 102 -16.57 -9.25 7.49
CA SER A 102 -15.81 -9.95 6.45
C SER A 102 -15.29 -9.01 5.35
N CYS A 103 -15.93 -7.86 5.17
CA CYS A 103 -15.57 -6.85 4.18
C CYS A 103 -15.26 -5.52 4.88
N PRO A 104 -14.15 -5.44 5.65
CA PRO A 104 -13.83 -4.25 6.44
C PRO A 104 -13.62 -3.00 5.57
N GLY A 105 -13.23 -3.18 4.30
CA GLY A 105 -13.05 -2.10 3.32
C GLY A 105 -14.33 -1.51 2.73
N GLY A 106 -15.49 -2.00 3.18
CA GLY A 106 -16.77 -1.66 2.59
C GLY A 106 -17.15 -2.57 1.42
N SER A 107 -18.33 -2.30 0.88
CA SER A 107 -18.83 -2.90 -0.34
C SER A 107 -19.56 -1.84 -1.15
N TYR A 108 -19.63 -2.04 -2.47
CA TYR A 108 -20.22 -1.10 -3.41
C TYR A 108 -21.64 -1.54 -3.80
N ASN A 109 -22.61 -0.65 -3.57
CA ASN A 109 -24.00 -0.84 -3.97
C ASN A 109 -24.29 -0.07 -5.26
N SER A 110 -24.28 -0.76 -6.39
CA SER A 110 -24.57 -0.20 -7.71
C SER A 110 -25.94 0.47 -7.80
N SER A 111 -26.96 -0.09 -7.12
CA SER A 111 -28.33 0.45 -7.13
C SER A 111 -28.46 1.76 -6.34
N ALA A 112 -27.49 2.09 -5.49
CA ALA A 112 -27.45 3.34 -4.74
C ALA A 112 -26.73 4.48 -5.48
N SER A 113 -26.06 4.19 -6.60
CA SER A 113 -25.36 5.20 -7.40
C SER A 113 -26.17 5.61 -8.62
N SER A 114 -26.44 6.90 -8.76
CA SER A 114 -27.14 7.48 -9.91
C SER A 114 -26.27 7.57 -11.19
N THR A 115 -24.96 7.39 -11.06
CA THR A 115 -23.97 7.45 -12.14
C THR A 115 -23.40 6.08 -12.53
N PHE A 116 -23.86 5.02 -11.89
CA PHE A 116 -23.49 3.65 -12.21
C PHE A 116 -23.90 3.26 -13.64
N SER A 117 -23.00 2.56 -14.34
CA SER A 117 -23.32 1.90 -15.60
C SER A 117 -22.60 0.55 -15.70
N LEU A 118 -23.34 -0.48 -16.09
CA LEU A 118 -22.80 -1.80 -16.40
C LEU A 118 -22.20 -1.78 -17.81
N LEU A 119 -20.94 -2.21 -17.93
CA LEU A 119 -20.25 -2.28 -19.23
C LEU A 119 -20.26 -3.71 -19.78
N SER A 120 -19.87 -4.69 -18.96
CA SER A 120 -19.83 -6.09 -19.36
C SER A 120 -20.06 -7.00 -18.16
N ALA A 121 -21.16 -7.76 -18.20
CA ALA A 121 -21.51 -8.71 -17.15
C ALA A 121 -20.57 -9.93 -17.18
N GLY A 122 -20.09 -10.34 -16.01
CA GLY A 122 -19.22 -11.50 -15.85
C GLY A 122 -17.84 -11.38 -16.50
N ALA A 123 -17.39 -10.16 -16.81
CA ALA A 123 -16.12 -9.92 -17.49
C ALA A 123 -14.89 -10.12 -16.60
N ILE A 124 -15.02 -9.96 -15.28
CA ILE A 124 -13.91 -10.01 -14.33
C ILE A 124 -13.70 -11.44 -13.85
N GLU A 125 -12.47 -11.92 -13.96
CA GLU A 125 -12.03 -13.20 -13.40
C GLU A 125 -10.58 -13.07 -12.93
N ALA A 126 -10.43 -12.63 -11.68
CA ALA A 126 -9.13 -12.36 -11.09
C ALA A 126 -8.72 -13.42 -10.08
N GLN A 127 -7.44 -13.78 -10.12
CA GLN A 127 -6.78 -14.66 -9.16
C GLN A 127 -5.54 -13.95 -8.61
N TYR A 128 -5.45 -13.88 -7.28
CA TYR A 128 -4.40 -13.18 -6.57
C TYR A 128 -3.67 -14.10 -5.60
N GLY A 129 -2.38 -13.78 -5.38
CA GLY A 129 -1.50 -14.45 -4.44
C GLY A 129 -1.05 -15.85 -4.88
N ALA A 130 -0.12 -16.41 -4.12
CA ALA A 130 0.39 -17.76 -4.31
C ALA A 130 0.28 -18.56 -3.00
N SER A 131 0.02 -19.87 -3.11
CA SER A 131 0.05 -20.80 -1.98
C SER A 131 -0.97 -20.47 -0.86
N VAL A 132 -0.50 -20.20 0.37
CA VAL A 132 -1.30 -20.16 1.61
C VAL A 132 -2.24 -18.94 1.73
N VAL A 133 -1.90 -17.85 1.04
CA VAL A 133 -2.67 -16.61 0.92
C VAL A 133 -2.98 -16.44 -0.57
N SER A 134 -4.13 -16.92 -0.98
CA SER A 134 -4.64 -16.78 -2.34
C SER A 134 -6.11 -16.40 -2.30
N GLY A 135 -6.59 -15.76 -3.37
CA GLY A 135 -8.00 -15.45 -3.51
C GLY A 135 -8.43 -15.28 -4.95
N THR A 136 -9.71 -15.52 -5.20
CA THR A 136 -10.35 -15.24 -6.49
C THR A 136 -11.42 -14.18 -6.31
N MET A 137 -11.63 -13.35 -7.33
CA MET A 137 -12.69 -12.35 -7.41
C MET A 137 -13.31 -12.42 -8.81
N THR A 138 -14.60 -12.69 -8.88
CA THR A 138 -15.33 -12.78 -10.16
C THR A 138 -16.56 -11.90 -10.16
N GLY A 139 -16.86 -11.28 -11.29
CA GLY A 139 -18.02 -10.41 -11.43
C GLY A 139 -18.00 -9.53 -12.67
N ASP A 140 -18.57 -8.34 -12.54
CA ASP A 140 -18.90 -7.48 -13.67
C ASP A 140 -17.86 -6.37 -13.86
N LEU A 141 -17.64 -5.97 -15.12
CA LEU A 141 -16.95 -4.73 -15.45
C LEU A 141 -17.97 -3.59 -15.55
N VAL A 142 -17.70 -2.49 -14.85
CA VAL A 142 -18.61 -1.37 -14.69
C VAL A 142 -17.88 -0.04 -14.81
N THR A 143 -18.65 1.04 -14.92
CA THR A 143 -18.14 2.40 -14.80
C THR A 143 -18.98 3.24 -13.85
N ASP A 144 -18.29 4.12 -13.13
CA ASP A 144 -18.89 5.10 -12.24
C ASP A 144 -17.89 6.25 -11.97
N VAL A 145 -18.23 7.14 -11.04
CA VAL A 145 -17.33 8.16 -10.51
C VAL A 145 -16.41 7.52 -9.47
N ILE A 146 -15.09 7.70 -9.61
CA ILE A 146 -14.11 7.41 -8.55
C ILE A 146 -13.50 8.72 -8.09
N GLN A 147 -13.51 8.96 -6.77
CA GLN A 147 -12.86 10.11 -6.16
C GLN A 147 -11.74 9.66 -5.21
N VAL A 148 -10.51 10.12 -5.48
CA VAL A 148 -9.33 9.94 -4.63
C VAL A 148 -8.82 11.32 -4.24
N GLY A 149 -8.62 11.56 -2.94
CA GLY A 149 -8.27 12.90 -2.47
C GLY A 149 -9.39 13.90 -2.79
N ASP A 150 -9.01 15.01 -3.39
CA ASP A 150 -9.89 16.08 -3.86
C ASP A 150 -10.30 15.95 -5.33
N ILE A 151 -9.83 14.92 -6.04
CA ILE A 151 -10.11 14.71 -7.47
C ILE A 151 -11.16 13.62 -7.65
N ALA A 152 -12.24 13.96 -8.35
CA ALA A 152 -13.27 13.04 -8.80
C ALA A 152 -13.24 12.87 -10.33
N VAL A 153 -13.10 11.64 -10.78
CA VAL A 153 -13.08 11.26 -12.20
C VAL A 153 -14.35 10.50 -12.54
N THR A 154 -15.12 11.03 -13.48
CA THR A 154 -16.27 10.32 -14.06
C THR A 154 -15.82 9.41 -15.20
N GLY A 155 -16.54 8.31 -15.43
CA GLY A 155 -16.20 7.36 -16.50
C GLY A 155 -15.04 6.42 -16.14
N ALA A 156 -14.62 6.39 -14.87
CA ALA A 156 -13.61 5.44 -14.41
C ALA A 156 -14.17 4.02 -14.51
N HIS A 157 -13.36 3.09 -15.03
CA HIS A 157 -13.71 1.68 -15.18
C HIS A 157 -13.15 0.88 -14.00
N PHE A 158 -13.91 -0.08 -13.50
CA PHE A 158 -13.49 -0.98 -12.43
C PHE A 158 -14.34 -2.25 -12.41
N GLY A 159 -13.85 -3.28 -11.75
CA GLY A 159 -14.58 -4.51 -11.48
C GLY A 159 -15.43 -4.43 -10.23
N ILE A 160 -16.62 -5.05 -10.24
CA ILE A 160 -17.39 -5.38 -9.04
C ILE A 160 -17.49 -6.90 -8.90
N ALA A 161 -16.92 -7.44 -7.83
CA ALA A 161 -16.90 -8.86 -7.57
C ALA A 161 -18.16 -9.27 -6.80
N HIS A 162 -18.99 -10.13 -7.40
CA HIS A 162 -20.15 -10.74 -6.76
C HIS A 162 -19.76 -12.02 -6.00
N GLU A 163 -18.67 -12.67 -6.42
CA GLU A 163 -18.09 -13.80 -5.72
C GLU A 163 -16.62 -13.54 -5.40
N ALA A 164 -16.24 -13.83 -4.17
CA ALA A 164 -14.84 -13.84 -3.76
C ALA A 164 -14.57 -15.04 -2.85
N GLN A 165 -13.46 -15.73 -3.08
CA GLN A 165 -13.10 -16.96 -2.36
C GLN A 165 -11.63 -16.95 -1.99
N GLY A 166 -11.25 -17.72 -0.95
CA GLY A 166 -9.87 -17.87 -0.49
C GLY A 166 -9.56 -17.13 0.82
N ARG A 167 -8.28 -16.85 1.06
CA ARG A 167 -7.78 -16.11 2.23
C ARG A 167 -6.98 -14.90 1.78
N PHE A 168 -7.66 -13.94 1.14
CA PHE A 168 -7.02 -12.78 0.50
C PHE A 168 -6.10 -11.98 1.45
N LEU A 169 -6.56 -11.69 2.67
CA LEU A 169 -5.76 -11.06 3.73
C LEU A 169 -5.11 -12.06 4.72
N GLY A 170 -5.19 -13.36 4.46
CA GLY A 170 -4.71 -14.42 5.37
C GLY A 170 -5.62 -14.70 6.59
N ASN A 171 -6.39 -13.71 7.03
CA ASN A 171 -7.33 -13.81 8.16
C ASN A 171 -8.81 -14.05 7.77
N GLY A 172 -9.06 -14.21 6.47
CA GLY A 172 -10.41 -14.42 5.92
C GLY A 172 -11.20 -13.13 5.67
N ALA A 173 -10.65 -11.95 6.01
CA ALA A 173 -11.21 -10.70 5.54
C ALA A 173 -10.87 -10.48 4.05
N PHE A 174 -11.80 -9.82 3.35
CA PHE A 174 -11.65 -9.39 1.97
C PHE A 174 -11.79 -7.88 1.88
N VAL A 175 -10.99 -7.28 1.02
CA VAL A 175 -11.03 -5.87 0.69
C VAL A 175 -11.04 -5.73 -0.82
N GLY A 176 -11.41 -4.56 -1.33
CA GLY A 176 -11.14 -4.24 -2.72
C GLY A 176 -9.63 -4.14 -2.99
N ILE A 177 -9.28 -4.05 -4.27
CA ILE A 177 -7.92 -3.82 -4.77
C ILE A 177 -7.96 -2.59 -5.65
N MET A 178 -6.94 -1.74 -5.57
CA MET A 178 -6.63 -0.69 -6.53
C MET A 178 -5.33 -1.06 -7.23
N GLY A 179 -5.45 -1.76 -8.36
CA GLY A 179 -4.33 -2.07 -9.24
C GLY A 179 -3.79 -0.83 -9.94
N LEU A 180 -2.47 -0.76 -10.07
CA LEU A 180 -1.72 0.37 -10.62
C LEU A 180 -0.87 0.02 -11.85
N ALA A 181 -0.80 -1.26 -12.23
CA ALA A 181 -0.05 -1.72 -13.38
C ALA A 181 -0.76 -1.38 -14.71
N TYR A 182 -0.22 -1.88 -15.82
CA TYR A 182 -0.68 -1.56 -17.17
C TYR A 182 -2.00 -2.26 -17.51
N SER A 183 -2.89 -1.63 -18.26
CA SER A 183 -4.12 -2.28 -18.77
C SER A 183 -3.85 -3.60 -19.52
N ALA A 184 -2.66 -3.78 -20.08
CA ALA A 184 -2.25 -5.02 -20.74
C ALA A 184 -2.20 -6.28 -19.85
N THR A 185 -2.28 -6.15 -18.52
CA THR A 185 -2.28 -7.26 -17.55
C THR A 185 -3.58 -7.34 -16.74
N GLU A 186 -4.69 -6.81 -17.28
CA GLU A 186 -6.01 -6.91 -16.66
C GLU A 186 -6.52 -8.35 -16.55
N ALA A 187 -7.15 -8.64 -15.42
CA ALA A 187 -7.70 -9.93 -15.06
C ALA A 187 -9.12 -10.11 -15.60
N LEU A 188 -9.20 -10.14 -16.93
CA LEU A 188 -10.44 -10.31 -17.68
C LEU A 188 -10.63 -11.75 -18.14
N ARG A 189 -11.90 -12.16 -18.27
CA ARG A 189 -12.25 -13.39 -18.97
C ARG A 189 -11.80 -13.35 -20.42
N GLU A 190 -11.41 -14.53 -20.93
CA GLU A 190 -10.95 -14.68 -22.31
C GLU A 190 -11.93 -14.05 -23.32
N GLY A 191 -11.38 -13.21 -24.21
CA GLY A 191 -12.14 -12.54 -25.26
C GLY A 191 -12.79 -11.21 -24.88
N GLN A 192 -12.70 -10.77 -23.62
CA GLN A 192 -13.08 -9.41 -23.24
C GLN A 192 -12.05 -8.39 -23.75
N PRO A 193 -12.48 -7.19 -24.17
CA PRO A 193 -11.56 -6.11 -24.52
C PRO A 193 -10.92 -5.53 -23.26
N LEU A 194 -9.66 -5.10 -23.37
CA LEU A 194 -8.99 -4.31 -22.34
C LEU A 194 -9.75 -3.01 -22.06
N TYR A 195 -9.67 -2.52 -20.83
CA TYR A 195 -10.28 -1.27 -20.40
C TYR A 195 -9.25 -0.29 -19.81
N PRO A 196 -9.59 1.00 -19.64
CA PRO A 196 -8.63 1.94 -19.06
C PRO A 196 -8.55 1.75 -17.55
N THR A 197 -7.33 1.54 -17.02
CA THR A 197 -7.11 1.47 -15.57
C THR A 197 -7.44 2.80 -14.88
N PHE A 198 -7.41 2.85 -13.55
CA PHE A 198 -7.65 4.10 -12.82
C PHE A 198 -6.58 5.17 -13.14
N VAL A 199 -5.31 4.77 -13.28
CA VAL A 199 -4.21 5.69 -13.69
C VAL A 199 -4.47 6.22 -15.11
N GLU A 200 -4.91 5.37 -16.04
CA GLU A 200 -5.27 5.78 -17.40
C GLU A 200 -6.49 6.71 -17.41
N SER A 201 -7.45 6.49 -16.51
CA SER A 201 -8.62 7.36 -16.34
C SER A 201 -8.23 8.75 -15.82
N LEU A 202 -7.24 8.86 -14.92
CA LEU A 202 -6.71 10.16 -14.48
C LEU A 202 -6.07 10.94 -15.65
N VAL A 203 -5.31 10.27 -16.51
CA VAL A 203 -4.75 10.88 -17.73
C VAL A 203 -5.86 11.28 -18.70
N GLY A 204 -6.81 10.38 -18.97
CA GLY A 204 -7.93 10.63 -19.87
C GLY A 204 -8.84 11.78 -19.43
N ALA A 205 -8.97 12.00 -18.12
CA ALA A 205 -9.68 13.13 -17.53
C ALA A 205 -8.86 14.43 -17.47
N GLY A 206 -7.56 14.39 -17.78
CA GLY A 206 -6.64 15.52 -17.66
C GLY A 206 -6.27 15.88 -16.22
N ALA A 207 -6.45 14.96 -15.26
CA ALA A 207 -6.06 15.16 -13.86
C ALA A 207 -4.54 15.11 -13.66
N ILE A 208 -3.85 14.31 -14.48
CA ILE A 208 -2.40 14.16 -14.52
C ILE A 208 -1.92 14.15 -15.98
N ALA A 209 -0.68 14.56 -16.22
CA ALA A 209 -0.15 14.74 -17.59
C ALA A 209 0.28 13.43 -18.26
N SER A 210 0.72 12.43 -17.49
CA SER A 210 1.23 11.13 -17.94
C SER A 210 0.80 10.02 -16.98
N ARG A 211 0.93 8.75 -17.41
CA ARG A 211 0.71 7.58 -16.53
C ARG A 211 1.86 7.46 -15.52
N LEU A 212 1.88 8.36 -14.55
CA LEU A 212 2.94 8.48 -13.57
C LEU A 212 2.37 8.55 -12.16
N PHE A 213 3.01 7.83 -11.23
CA PHE A 213 2.74 7.98 -9.81
C PHE A 213 3.99 7.73 -8.98
N SER A 214 4.04 8.35 -7.81
CA SER A 214 5.09 8.15 -6.82
C SER A 214 4.52 7.48 -5.57
N LEU A 215 5.30 6.57 -4.99
CA LEU A 215 4.93 5.78 -3.83
C LEU A 215 5.93 6.01 -2.69
N TYR A 216 5.40 6.38 -1.53
CA TYR A 216 6.14 6.58 -0.29
C TYR A 216 5.41 5.87 0.86
N LEU A 217 5.84 4.66 1.20
CA LEU A 217 5.13 3.85 2.20
C LEU A 217 5.38 4.31 3.64
N ASN A 218 6.46 5.05 3.90
CA ASN A 218 6.83 5.54 5.23
C ASN A 218 7.07 4.41 6.26
N GLU A 219 7.31 4.78 7.52
CA GLU A 219 7.42 3.84 8.64
C GLU A 219 6.07 3.20 8.94
N VAL A 220 6.08 1.97 9.47
CA VAL A 220 4.87 1.20 9.85
C VAL A 220 3.94 1.99 10.78
N SER A 221 4.49 2.84 11.65
CA SER A 221 3.76 3.64 12.63
C SER A 221 3.13 4.93 12.07
N SER A 222 3.32 5.22 10.79
CA SER A 222 2.90 6.46 10.13
C SER A 222 2.18 6.15 8.82
N PHE A 223 1.27 7.03 8.41
CA PHE A 223 0.72 6.94 7.06
C PHE A 223 1.80 7.13 5.99
N GLY A 224 1.70 6.33 4.94
CA GLY A 224 2.38 6.59 3.67
C GLY A 224 1.57 7.53 2.78
N SER A 225 2.04 7.74 1.56
CA SER A 225 1.27 8.39 0.52
C SER A 225 1.53 7.80 -0.87
N ILE A 226 0.50 7.89 -1.71
CA ILE A 226 0.60 7.77 -3.16
C ILE A 226 0.32 9.13 -3.78
N LEU A 227 1.14 9.52 -4.74
CA LEU A 227 1.05 10.78 -5.45
C LEU A 227 0.95 10.52 -6.96
N PHE A 228 -0.21 10.72 -7.55
CA PHE A 228 -0.40 10.63 -8.99
C PHE A 228 0.11 11.91 -9.67
N GLY A 229 0.81 11.76 -10.80
CA GLY A 229 1.26 12.85 -11.67
C GLY A 229 2.42 13.69 -11.15
N GLY A 230 3.02 13.36 -9.99
CA GLY A 230 4.01 14.22 -9.36
C GLY A 230 5.05 13.48 -8.53
N ILE A 231 6.04 14.24 -8.07
CA ILE A 231 7.12 13.83 -7.17
C ILE A 231 7.13 14.78 -5.96
N ASP A 232 7.32 14.25 -4.77
CA ASP A 232 7.55 15.03 -3.55
C ASP A 232 9.04 14.96 -3.17
N ASN A 233 9.74 16.06 -3.40
CA ASN A 233 11.20 16.16 -3.19
C ASN A 233 11.62 16.11 -1.72
N GLU A 234 10.70 16.21 -0.77
CA GLU A 234 11.00 16.13 0.66
C GLU A 234 10.92 14.69 1.20
N LYS A 235 10.44 13.73 0.39
CA LYS A 235 10.19 12.34 0.83
C LYS A 235 11.34 11.37 0.56
N TYR A 236 12.42 11.84 -0.04
CA TYR A 236 13.60 11.04 -0.31
C TYR A 236 14.90 11.80 0.00
N GLU A 237 16.00 11.06 0.00
CA GLU A 237 17.34 11.59 0.14
C GLU A 237 18.25 11.11 -1.00
N GLY A 238 19.30 11.89 -1.24
CA GLY A 238 20.16 11.66 -2.41
C GLY A 238 19.44 11.98 -3.71
N ASN A 239 19.77 11.20 -4.73
CA ASN A 239 19.28 11.38 -6.09
C ASN A 239 18.33 10.24 -6.47
N LEU A 240 17.41 10.54 -7.39
CA LEU A 240 16.56 9.53 -8.00
C LEU A 240 17.32 8.87 -9.14
N THR A 241 17.60 7.58 -8.98
CA THR A 241 18.21 6.77 -10.04
C THR A 241 17.12 6.09 -10.86
N THR A 242 17.07 6.40 -12.15
CA THR A 242 16.09 5.80 -13.08
C THR A 242 16.60 4.47 -13.64
N LEU A 243 15.74 3.47 -13.60
CA LEU A 243 15.90 2.14 -14.18
C LEU A 243 14.82 1.91 -15.25
N ASN A 244 15.20 1.19 -16.31
CA ASN A 244 14.27 0.70 -17.32
C ASN A 244 13.69 -0.64 -16.90
N PHE A 245 12.38 -0.83 -17.03
CA PHE A 245 11.79 -2.15 -16.81
C PHE A 245 12.24 -3.17 -17.85
N LEU A 246 12.13 -4.44 -17.48
CA LEU A 246 12.46 -5.58 -18.30
C LEU A 246 11.28 -6.04 -19.15
N GLN A 247 11.59 -6.48 -20.36
CA GLN A 247 10.70 -7.30 -21.17
C GLN A 247 10.93 -8.78 -20.82
N VAL A 248 10.03 -9.37 -20.03
CA VAL A 248 10.22 -10.74 -19.50
C VAL A 248 9.67 -11.85 -20.43
N SER A 249 8.97 -11.49 -21.51
CA SER A 249 8.41 -12.45 -22.47
C SER A 249 9.25 -12.52 -23.76
N ALA A 250 9.47 -13.74 -24.25
CA ALA A 250 10.23 -14.02 -25.48
C ALA A 250 9.48 -13.64 -26.79
N GLU A 251 8.22 -13.22 -26.70
CA GLU A 251 7.33 -13.03 -27.87
C GLU A 251 7.21 -11.56 -28.32
N GLU A 252 8.22 -10.71 -28.09
CA GLU A 252 8.18 -9.26 -28.39
C GLU A 252 7.00 -8.51 -27.73
N LYS A 253 6.42 -9.07 -26.65
CA LYS A 253 5.33 -8.41 -25.92
C LYS A 253 5.87 -7.12 -25.29
N PRO A 254 5.11 -6.02 -25.32
CA PRO A 254 5.58 -4.78 -24.73
C PRO A 254 5.79 -4.93 -23.21
N ILE A 255 6.57 -4.04 -22.62
CA ILE A 255 6.66 -3.88 -21.17
C ILE A 255 5.25 -3.59 -20.65
N SER A 256 4.75 -4.47 -19.79
CA SER A 256 3.39 -4.42 -19.24
C SER A 256 3.35 -4.68 -17.73
N ALA A 257 4.51 -4.71 -17.07
CA ALA A 257 4.65 -4.92 -15.63
C ALA A 257 5.99 -4.32 -15.16
N PHE A 258 6.16 -4.20 -13.85
CA PHE A 258 7.29 -3.50 -13.23
C PHE A 258 8.49 -4.41 -12.96
N TRP A 259 8.81 -5.28 -13.92
CA TRP A 259 9.91 -6.22 -13.80
C TRP A 259 11.27 -5.52 -13.82
N MET A 260 12.16 -5.91 -12.91
CA MET A 260 13.53 -5.41 -12.79
C MET A 260 14.52 -6.57 -12.55
N HIS A 261 15.80 -6.25 -12.39
CA HIS A 261 16.79 -7.17 -11.84
C HIS A 261 17.07 -6.85 -10.37
N LEU A 262 17.30 -7.92 -9.59
CA LEU A 262 17.92 -7.84 -8.28
C LEU A 262 19.35 -8.37 -8.42
N ASP A 263 20.33 -7.49 -8.37
CA ASP A 263 21.72 -7.82 -8.68
C ASP A 263 22.45 -8.43 -7.48
N GLU A 264 22.25 -7.86 -6.29
CA GLU A 264 22.95 -8.25 -5.06
C GLU A 264 22.11 -7.89 -3.83
N VAL A 265 22.20 -8.74 -2.80
CA VAL A 265 21.73 -8.42 -1.46
C VAL A 265 22.81 -8.80 -0.47
N SER A 266 23.28 -7.82 0.29
CA SER A 266 24.23 -8.04 1.38
C SER A 266 23.63 -7.59 2.72
N MET A 267 24.06 -8.19 3.82
CA MET A 267 23.70 -7.78 5.17
C MET A 267 24.93 -7.23 5.89
N THR A 268 24.83 -6.03 6.43
CA THR A 268 25.85 -5.43 7.29
C THR A 268 25.37 -5.42 8.73
N ARG A 269 26.14 -6.04 9.64
CA ARG A 269 25.86 -6.07 11.08
C ARG A 269 26.40 -4.85 11.80
N ASP A 270 25.98 -4.65 13.05
CA ASP A 270 26.43 -3.55 13.94
C ASP A 270 27.96 -3.46 14.08
N ASP A 271 28.66 -4.60 14.03
CA ASP A 271 30.12 -4.67 14.14
C ASP A 271 30.84 -4.40 12.80
N GLY A 272 30.08 -4.07 11.75
CA GLY A 272 30.56 -3.84 10.40
C GLY A 272 30.80 -5.11 9.59
N THR A 273 30.55 -6.30 10.15
CA THR A 273 30.65 -7.57 9.43
C THR A 273 29.63 -7.61 8.30
N LYS A 274 30.10 -7.91 7.09
CA LYS A 274 29.26 -8.09 5.91
C LYS A 274 29.07 -9.56 5.58
N GLU A 275 27.85 -9.94 5.26
CA GLU A 275 27.47 -11.28 4.81
C GLU A 275 26.68 -11.15 3.51
N GLN A 276 27.05 -11.91 2.48
CA GLN A 276 26.31 -11.94 1.23
C GLN A 276 25.10 -12.87 1.33
N ILE A 277 23.93 -12.37 0.96
CA ILE A 277 22.66 -13.10 0.98
C ILE A 277 22.30 -13.54 -0.44
N VAL A 278 22.48 -12.65 -1.40
CA VAL A 278 22.31 -12.90 -2.82
C VAL A 278 23.59 -12.46 -3.50
N GLU A 279 24.30 -13.40 -4.13
CA GLU A 279 25.52 -13.10 -4.86
C GLU A 279 25.21 -12.47 -6.22
N PRO A 280 26.10 -11.61 -6.74
CA PRO A 280 26.05 -11.20 -8.14
C PRO A 280 26.01 -12.42 -9.07
N ASP A 281 25.18 -12.35 -10.11
CA ASP A 281 24.98 -13.41 -11.13
C ASP A 281 24.32 -14.72 -10.62
N GLU A 282 24.02 -14.84 -9.31
CA GLU A 282 23.25 -15.97 -8.74
C GLU A 282 21.77 -15.89 -9.12
N ILE A 283 21.25 -14.66 -9.30
CA ILE A 283 19.88 -14.42 -9.75
C ILE A 283 19.84 -14.32 -11.27
N GLN A 284 19.15 -15.27 -11.89
CA GLN A 284 18.84 -15.27 -13.32
C GLN A 284 17.36 -14.89 -13.57
N GLN A 285 16.58 -14.78 -12.49
CA GLN A 285 15.15 -14.51 -12.52
C GLN A 285 14.89 -13.00 -12.37
N PRO A 286 13.82 -12.47 -13.00
CA PRO A 286 13.40 -11.09 -12.76
C PRO A 286 12.89 -10.92 -11.32
N VAL A 287 12.83 -9.67 -10.87
CA VAL A 287 12.20 -9.26 -9.61
C VAL A 287 10.99 -8.38 -9.88
N LEU A 288 9.93 -8.54 -9.10
CA LEU A 288 8.74 -7.68 -9.10
C LEU A 288 8.63 -6.98 -7.75
N PRO A 289 8.84 -5.65 -7.69
CA PRO A 289 8.44 -4.84 -6.55
C PRO A 289 6.92 -4.70 -6.55
N ASP A 290 6.28 -5.22 -5.49
CA ASP A 290 4.83 -5.32 -5.39
C ASP A 290 4.32 -4.78 -4.04
N SER A 291 3.66 -3.62 -4.05
CA SER A 291 3.03 -3.02 -2.86
C SER A 291 1.78 -3.77 -2.39
N GLY A 292 1.23 -4.66 -3.21
CA GLY A 292 0.14 -5.56 -2.84
C GLY A 292 0.61 -6.72 -1.95
N SER A 293 1.93 -6.87 -1.78
CA SER A 293 2.55 -8.03 -1.15
C SER A 293 3.32 -7.69 0.13
N ALA A 294 2.97 -8.43 1.19
CA ALA A 294 3.50 -8.21 2.54
C ALA A 294 4.95 -8.68 2.73
N TYR A 295 5.36 -9.70 1.98
CA TYR A 295 6.60 -10.44 2.21
C TYR A 295 7.60 -10.20 1.09
N TRP A 296 8.89 -10.36 1.41
CA TRP A 296 9.91 -10.64 0.40
C TRP A 296 9.89 -12.14 0.09
N ASP A 297 9.35 -12.52 -1.07
CA ASP A 297 9.28 -13.91 -1.48
C ASP A 297 10.52 -14.28 -2.29
N VAL A 298 11.25 -15.27 -1.79
CA VAL A 298 12.56 -15.68 -2.31
C VAL A 298 12.62 -17.20 -2.53
N PRO A 299 13.48 -17.68 -3.45
CA PRO A 299 13.77 -19.09 -3.57
C PRO A 299 14.31 -19.70 -2.27
N THR A 300 14.16 -21.03 -2.13
CA THR A 300 14.44 -21.75 -0.87
C THR A 300 15.87 -21.58 -0.35
N ASP A 301 16.86 -21.52 -1.23
CA ASP A 301 18.27 -21.33 -0.87
C ASP A 301 18.53 -19.94 -0.29
N VAL A 302 18.04 -18.88 -0.93
CA VAL A 302 18.10 -17.50 -0.41
C VAL A 302 17.32 -17.37 0.89
N TYR A 303 16.13 -17.97 0.99
CA TYR A 303 15.36 -18.00 2.23
C TYR A 303 16.17 -18.58 3.39
N ASN A 304 16.85 -19.70 3.18
CA ASN A 304 17.68 -20.33 4.21
C ASN A 304 18.87 -19.46 4.62
N LYS A 305 19.49 -18.73 3.68
CA LYS A 305 20.53 -17.73 4.00
C LYS A 305 19.97 -16.62 4.90
N ILE A 306 18.79 -16.08 4.58
CA ILE A 306 18.11 -15.06 5.41
C ILE A 306 17.83 -15.59 6.82
N ILE A 307 17.28 -16.81 6.94
CA ILE A 307 16.99 -17.41 8.25
C ILE A 307 18.25 -17.54 9.10
N ASN A 308 19.36 -18.02 8.52
CA ASN A 308 20.64 -18.13 9.21
C ASN A 308 21.21 -16.76 9.60
N ALA A 309 21.16 -15.80 8.68
CA ALA A 309 21.71 -14.46 8.86
C ALA A 309 20.98 -13.67 9.97
N THR A 310 19.64 -13.76 9.99
CA THR A 310 18.77 -13.07 10.95
C THR A 310 18.65 -13.79 12.30
N GLY A 311 18.92 -15.10 12.35
CA GLY A 311 18.74 -15.92 13.54
C GLY A 311 17.27 -16.22 13.87
N ALA A 312 16.34 -15.93 12.95
CA ALA A 312 14.93 -16.30 13.08
C ALA A 312 14.77 -17.82 13.14
N LYS A 313 13.74 -18.29 13.83
CA LYS A 313 13.44 -19.72 13.98
C LYS A 313 12.10 -20.04 13.34
N ILE A 314 12.11 -21.05 12.48
CA ILE A 314 10.89 -21.54 11.82
C ILE A 314 10.06 -22.32 12.84
N SER A 315 8.80 -21.93 12.99
CA SER A 315 7.78 -22.60 13.80
C SER A 315 6.45 -22.55 13.06
N GLN A 316 5.85 -23.71 12.79
CA GLN A 316 4.55 -23.84 12.09
C GLN A 316 4.45 -22.95 10.82
N ASN A 317 5.49 -22.99 9.98
CA ASN A 317 5.63 -22.21 8.73
C ASN A 317 5.88 -20.70 8.88
N ASN A 318 5.97 -20.18 10.11
CA ASN A 318 6.35 -18.80 10.39
C ASN A 318 7.81 -18.72 10.87
N ALA A 319 8.57 -17.75 10.39
CA ALA A 319 9.89 -17.46 10.93
C ALA A 319 9.78 -16.38 12.01
N LEU A 320 10.14 -16.74 13.25
CA LEU A 320 9.94 -15.89 14.43
C LEU A 320 11.27 -15.54 15.11
N LEU A 321 11.36 -14.32 15.64
CA LEU A 321 12.45 -13.85 16.49
C LEU A 321 11.85 -13.10 17.70
N ALA A 322 12.53 -13.10 18.85
CA ALA A 322 12.13 -12.21 19.95
C ALA A 322 12.33 -10.76 19.50
N CYS A 323 11.32 -9.90 19.64
CA CYS A 323 11.38 -8.53 19.15
C CYS A 323 12.57 -7.75 19.75
N SER A 324 12.93 -8.06 21.00
CA SER A 324 14.09 -7.49 21.72
C SER A 324 15.46 -7.77 21.07
N LYS A 325 15.54 -8.79 20.21
CA LYS A 325 16.79 -9.26 19.57
C LYS A 325 17.00 -8.68 18.18
N ILE A 326 16.02 -7.95 17.65
CA ILE A 326 16.15 -7.29 16.36
C ILE A 326 17.13 -6.13 16.55
N SER A 327 18.25 -6.17 15.82
CA SER A 327 19.21 -5.08 15.87
C SER A 327 18.71 -3.86 15.10
N ASN A 328 18.95 -2.68 15.68
CA ASN A 328 18.74 -1.39 15.02
C ASN A 328 19.92 -0.95 14.14
N GLY A 329 21.11 -1.54 14.32
CA GLY A 329 22.31 -1.22 13.54
C GLY A 329 22.54 -2.15 12.34
N THR A 330 21.81 -3.27 12.27
CA THR A 330 21.91 -4.21 11.15
C THR A 330 20.99 -3.75 10.01
N SER A 331 21.49 -3.83 8.79
CA SER A 331 20.76 -3.48 7.57
C SER A 331 21.08 -4.45 6.44
N PHE A 332 20.13 -4.60 5.52
CA PHE A 332 20.35 -5.20 4.22
C PHE A 332 20.56 -4.10 3.17
N ALA A 333 21.55 -4.26 2.31
CA ALA A 333 21.73 -3.43 1.13
C ALA A 333 21.21 -4.19 -0.09
N PHE A 334 20.19 -3.67 -0.75
CA PHE A 334 19.61 -4.20 -1.98
C PHE A 334 20.13 -3.40 -3.17
N THR A 335 20.72 -4.09 -4.15
CA THR A 335 21.14 -3.47 -5.41
C THR A 335 20.19 -3.88 -6.53
N PHE A 336 19.44 -2.92 -7.07
CA PHE A 336 18.54 -3.14 -8.20
C PHE A 336 19.13 -2.59 -9.48
N SER A 337 18.84 -3.25 -10.60
CA SER A 337 19.11 -2.76 -11.94
C SER A 337 17.93 -3.04 -12.88
N GLY A 338 18.01 -2.55 -14.10
CA GLY A 338 16.98 -2.75 -15.12
C GLY A 338 17.61 -3.00 -16.49
N ASN A 339 16.85 -2.81 -17.57
CA ASN A 339 17.39 -2.91 -18.92
C ASN A 339 18.27 -1.68 -19.23
N GLY A 340 19.56 -1.73 -18.89
CA GLY A 340 20.48 -0.61 -19.07
C GLY A 340 21.71 -0.74 -18.16
N THR A 341 22.36 0.38 -17.86
CA THR A 341 23.60 0.41 -17.09
C THR A 341 23.44 0.95 -15.66
N ASN A 342 22.29 1.54 -15.35
CA ASN A 342 22.07 2.15 -14.05
C ASN A 342 21.77 1.10 -12.99
N LYS A 343 22.24 1.38 -11.78
CA LYS A 343 21.99 0.58 -10.59
C LYS A 343 21.65 1.50 -9.43
N VAL A 344 20.72 1.08 -8.59
CA VAL A 344 20.35 1.79 -7.37
C VAL A 344 20.55 0.88 -6.17
N ASN A 345 21.08 1.47 -5.09
CA ASN A 345 21.29 0.76 -3.83
C ASN A 345 20.29 1.31 -2.80
N LEU A 346 19.56 0.42 -2.14
CA LEU A 346 18.67 0.74 -1.02
C LEU A 346 19.18 0.07 0.25
N GLU A 347 19.36 0.87 1.30
CA GLU A 347 19.66 0.37 2.64
C GLU A 347 18.35 0.15 3.39
N VAL A 348 18.11 -1.08 3.79
CA VAL A 348 16.87 -1.53 4.45
C VAL A 348 17.22 -1.99 5.87
N PRO A 349 16.80 -1.25 6.91
CA PRO A 349 17.02 -1.67 8.30
C PRO A 349 16.45 -3.06 8.54
N LEU A 350 17.15 -3.88 9.33
CA LEU A 350 16.69 -5.23 9.68
C LEU A 350 15.29 -5.19 10.32
N SER A 351 15.00 -4.15 11.10
CA SER A 351 13.69 -3.93 11.72
C SER A 351 12.54 -3.81 10.71
N SER A 352 12.77 -3.35 9.48
CA SER A 352 11.74 -3.28 8.43
C SER A 352 11.23 -4.64 7.99
N PHE A 353 12.01 -5.70 8.21
CA PHE A 353 11.65 -7.09 7.93
C PHE A 353 10.96 -7.79 9.10
N PHE A 354 10.61 -7.09 10.18
CA PHE A 354 9.92 -7.70 11.31
C PHE A 354 8.67 -6.93 11.69
N THR A 355 7.57 -7.65 11.91
CA THR A 355 6.33 -7.11 12.48
C THR A 355 5.97 -7.87 13.75
N PRO A 356 5.34 -7.25 14.77
CA PRO A 356 4.86 -7.98 15.94
C PRO A 356 3.94 -9.14 15.54
N ALA A 357 4.25 -10.35 16.03
CA ALA A 357 3.43 -11.52 15.80
C ALA A 357 2.23 -11.51 16.75
N VAL A 358 1.03 -11.77 16.21
CA VAL A 358 -0.22 -11.76 16.98
C VAL A 358 -0.74 -13.20 17.13
N LEU A 359 -1.42 -13.49 18.24
CA LEU A 359 -2.09 -14.78 18.46
C LEU A 359 -3.32 -14.96 17.56
N ALA A 360 -3.70 -16.21 17.29
CA ALA A 360 -4.77 -16.55 16.31
C ALA A 360 -6.13 -15.99 16.68
N ASP A 361 -6.38 -15.96 17.99
CA ASP A 361 -7.59 -15.45 18.60
C ASP A 361 -7.55 -13.92 18.78
N GLY A 362 -6.46 -13.26 18.37
CA GLY A 362 -6.26 -11.82 18.56
C GLY A 362 -6.07 -11.41 20.01
N SER A 363 -5.90 -12.34 20.95
CA SER A 363 -5.85 -12.03 22.39
C SER A 363 -4.61 -11.25 22.84
N GLY A 364 -3.63 -11.08 21.95
CA GLY A 364 -2.43 -10.29 22.18
C GLY A 364 -1.27 -10.73 21.30
N LEU A 365 -0.07 -10.25 21.63
CA LEU A 365 1.17 -10.64 20.95
C LEU A 365 1.55 -12.08 21.30
N ALA A 366 1.97 -12.82 20.29
CA ALA A 366 2.62 -14.10 20.48
C ALA A 366 3.93 -13.90 21.24
N LYS A 367 4.35 -14.93 22.00
CA LYS A 367 5.57 -14.87 22.81
C LYS A 367 6.55 -15.99 22.47
N ILE A 368 7.83 -15.68 22.52
CA ILE A 368 8.93 -16.65 22.39
C ILE A 368 9.89 -16.46 23.57
N GLY A 369 10.05 -17.49 24.40
CA GLY A 369 10.88 -17.39 25.61
C GLY A 369 10.37 -16.38 26.65
N GLY A 370 9.08 -16.03 26.63
CA GLY A 370 8.46 -15.06 27.54
C GLY A 370 8.48 -13.61 27.04
N GLU A 371 9.17 -13.33 25.93
CA GLU A 371 9.24 -12.02 25.27
C GLU A 371 8.30 -11.97 24.07
N ASP A 372 7.90 -10.77 23.66
CA ASP A 372 7.07 -10.58 22.47
C ASP A 372 7.80 -11.10 21.23
N ALA A 373 7.09 -11.89 20.42
CA ALA A 373 7.60 -12.47 19.20
C ALA A 373 7.32 -11.53 18.02
N CYS A 374 8.26 -11.47 17.11
CA CYS A 374 8.17 -10.75 15.85
C CYS A 374 8.29 -11.74 14.69
N LEU A 375 7.41 -11.59 13.70
CA LEU A 375 7.37 -12.36 12.47
C LEU A 375 8.32 -11.75 11.44
N LEU A 376 9.18 -12.57 10.86
CA LEU A 376 10.03 -12.21 9.73
C LEU A 376 9.17 -12.11 8.46
N MET A 377 9.26 -10.96 7.79
CA MET A 377 8.54 -10.60 6.56
C MET A 377 9.30 -11.06 5.30
N ALA A 378 9.81 -12.28 5.33
CA ALA A 378 10.36 -12.99 4.18
C ALA A 378 9.70 -14.37 4.09
N GLN A 379 9.47 -14.87 2.87
CA GLN A 379 8.79 -16.15 2.67
C GLN A 379 9.53 -17.01 1.64
N ASN A 380 9.47 -18.33 1.85
CA ASN A 380 10.02 -19.31 0.94
C ASN A 380 9.03 -19.58 -0.20
N ALA A 381 9.36 -19.08 -1.40
CA ALA A 381 8.59 -19.29 -2.63
C ALA A 381 8.79 -20.70 -3.25
N GLY A 382 9.65 -21.52 -2.67
CA GLY A 382 10.04 -22.83 -3.18
C GLY A 382 11.27 -22.79 -4.09
N SER A 383 11.82 -23.96 -4.42
CA SER A 383 13.02 -24.08 -5.26
C SER A 383 12.80 -23.70 -6.72
N ASP A 384 11.55 -23.80 -7.19
CA ASP A 384 11.19 -23.64 -8.60
C ASP A 384 10.62 -22.25 -8.90
N ALA A 385 10.74 -21.32 -7.93
CA ALA A 385 10.29 -19.94 -8.04
C ALA A 385 10.83 -19.29 -9.33
N LYS A 386 9.92 -18.69 -10.10
CA LYS A 386 10.22 -18.12 -11.42
C LYS A 386 10.71 -16.68 -11.37
N PHE A 387 10.49 -16.02 -10.25
CA PHE A 387 10.86 -14.64 -9.99
C PHE A 387 10.99 -14.41 -8.49
N TYR A 388 11.62 -13.29 -8.14
CA TYR A 388 11.66 -12.76 -6.77
C TYR A 388 10.53 -11.75 -6.62
N LEU A 389 9.77 -11.81 -5.54
CA LEU A 389 8.79 -10.78 -5.23
C LEU A 389 9.32 -9.91 -4.10
N VAL A 390 9.47 -8.61 -4.33
CA VAL A 390 9.93 -7.64 -3.34
C VAL A 390 8.73 -6.89 -2.78
N GLY A 391 8.30 -7.28 -1.58
CA GLY A 391 7.17 -6.65 -0.90
C GLY A 391 7.53 -5.46 -0.02
N ASP A 392 6.56 -5.10 0.81
CA ASP A 392 6.54 -3.91 1.66
C ASP A 392 7.81 -3.64 2.50
N PRO A 393 8.51 -4.63 3.11
CA PRO A 393 9.73 -4.38 3.89
C PRO A 393 10.80 -3.58 3.14
N VAL A 394 10.97 -3.86 1.85
CA VAL A 394 11.96 -3.21 0.99
C VAL A 394 11.37 -1.97 0.34
N ILE A 395 10.11 -2.04 -0.13
CA ILE A 395 9.47 -0.87 -0.77
C ILE A 395 9.42 0.30 0.21
N ARG A 396 9.18 0.07 1.52
CA ARG A 396 9.25 1.10 2.56
C ARG A 396 10.57 1.88 2.61
N ALA A 397 11.69 1.22 2.34
CA ALA A 397 13.00 1.87 2.40
C ALA A 397 13.25 2.80 1.20
N GLY A 398 12.46 2.69 0.13
CA GLY A 398 12.60 3.50 -1.06
C GLY A 398 11.47 4.51 -1.26
N TYR A 399 11.77 5.57 -1.98
CA TYR A 399 10.80 6.41 -2.68
C TYR A 399 10.80 6.00 -4.15
N TRP A 400 9.63 5.61 -4.67
CA TRP A 400 9.52 4.96 -5.97
C TRP A 400 8.66 5.81 -6.91
N VAL A 401 9.19 6.18 -8.07
CA VAL A 401 8.46 6.94 -9.09
C VAL A 401 8.24 6.03 -10.30
N TYR A 402 7.03 5.55 -10.50
CA TYR A 402 6.66 4.69 -11.61
C TYR A 402 6.23 5.57 -12.79
N ASP A 403 6.92 5.44 -13.92
CA ASP A 403 6.63 6.14 -15.18
C ASP A 403 6.23 5.09 -16.24
N LEU A 404 4.92 4.85 -16.34
CA LEU A 404 4.37 3.82 -17.23
C LEU A 404 4.43 4.25 -18.69
N ASP A 405 4.50 5.54 -18.99
CA ASP A 405 4.63 6.01 -20.38
C ASP A 405 6.02 5.73 -20.93
N ASN A 406 7.05 5.84 -20.09
CA ASN A 406 8.44 5.60 -20.48
C ASN A 406 8.93 4.18 -20.16
N GLY A 407 8.14 3.36 -19.45
CA GLY A 407 8.53 2.00 -19.07
C GLY A 407 9.70 2.01 -18.09
N GLN A 408 9.64 2.90 -17.10
CA GLN A 408 10.72 3.23 -16.19
C GLN A 408 10.25 3.33 -14.74
N VAL A 409 11.20 3.15 -13.81
CA VAL A 409 11.03 3.50 -12.40
C VAL A 409 12.23 4.31 -11.93
N SER A 410 12.01 5.36 -11.15
CA SER A 410 13.09 6.09 -10.48
C SER A 410 13.03 5.85 -8.98
N ILE A 411 14.17 5.50 -8.39
CA ILE A 411 14.26 5.01 -7.02
C ILE A 411 15.31 5.82 -6.27
N ALA A 412 14.98 6.21 -5.05
CA ALA A 412 15.90 6.84 -4.09
C ALA A 412 15.62 6.28 -2.69
N GLN A 413 16.57 6.46 -1.76
CA GLN A 413 16.34 6.11 -0.35
C GLN A 413 15.22 7.02 0.22
N ALA A 414 14.23 6.42 0.88
CA ALA A 414 13.14 7.15 1.50
C ALA A 414 13.62 7.95 2.71
N ARG A 415 13.16 9.21 2.82
CA ARG A 415 13.28 10.00 4.04
C ARG A 415 12.12 9.64 4.96
N LEU A 416 12.29 8.57 5.73
CA LEU A 416 11.28 8.10 6.69
C LEU A 416 10.88 9.19 7.70
N SER A 417 9.61 9.16 8.12
CA SER A 417 8.98 10.15 9.00
C SER A 417 9.02 11.60 8.48
N ALA A 418 9.23 11.82 7.17
CA ALA A 418 9.25 13.16 6.59
C ALA A 418 7.93 13.91 6.82
N THR A 419 8.03 15.06 7.49
CA THR A 419 6.90 15.97 7.75
C THR A 419 6.80 17.09 6.72
N ALA A 420 7.91 17.45 6.08
CA ALA A 420 7.93 18.39 4.97
C ALA A 420 7.35 17.75 3.70
N SER A 421 6.92 18.63 2.78
CA SER A 421 6.40 18.26 1.46
C SER A 421 6.73 19.37 0.47
N ASN A 422 7.22 18.97 -0.70
CA ASN A 422 7.47 19.81 -1.87
C ASN A 422 7.08 19.04 -3.13
N ILE A 423 5.77 19.02 -3.40
CA ILE A 423 5.18 18.35 -4.55
C ILE A 423 5.39 19.17 -5.82
N VAL A 424 5.94 18.53 -6.83
CA VAL A 424 6.12 19.07 -8.18
C VAL A 424 5.43 18.15 -9.19
N ALA A 425 4.60 18.73 -10.05
CA ALA A 425 3.98 18.02 -11.15
C ALA A 425 5.02 17.59 -12.18
N VAL A 426 4.86 16.38 -12.71
CA VAL A 426 5.71 15.85 -13.76
C VAL A 426 4.98 15.99 -15.11
N GLU A 427 5.59 16.75 -16.00
CA GLU A 427 5.09 16.91 -17.36
C GLU A 427 5.19 15.60 -18.16
N ALA A 428 4.33 15.46 -19.16
CA ALA A 428 4.36 14.31 -20.05
C ALA A 428 5.66 14.21 -20.86
N GLY A 429 6.03 12.98 -21.20
CA GLY A 429 7.11 12.67 -22.11
C GLY A 429 8.40 12.21 -21.44
N ARG A 430 9.37 11.89 -22.28
CA ARG A 430 10.60 11.16 -21.91
C ARG A 430 11.45 11.81 -20.82
N HIS A 431 11.41 13.13 -20.74
CA HIS A 431 12.25 13.91 -19.83
C HIS A 431 11.44 14.51 -18.68
N GLY A 432 10.18 14.11 -18.48
CA GLY A 432 9.31 14.64 -17.43
C GLY A 432 9.99 14.58 -16.05
N VAL A 433 10.34 13.37 -15.61
CA VAL A 433 11.02 13.15 -14.32
C VAL A 433 12.35 13.92 -14.27
N MET A 434 13.16 13.86 -15.34
CA MET A 434 14.45 14.56 -15.42
C MET A 434 14.32 16.07 -15.24
N ASN A 435 13.32 16.69 -15.87
CA ASN A 435 13.13 18.14 -15.84
C ASN A 435 12.78 18.63 -14.43
N VAL A 436 12.10 17.79 -13.65
CA VAL A 436 11.72 18.10 -12.27
C VAL A 436 12.88 17.88 -11.30
N THR A 437 13.68 16.83 -11.49
CA THR A 437 14.79 16.49 -10.58
C THR A 437 16.10 17.20 -10.92
N GLY A 438 16.28 17.66 -12.16
CA GLY A 438 17.52 18.27 -12.65
C GLY A 438 18.67 17.27 -12.85
N GLN A 439 18.38 15.96 -12.87
CA GLN A 439 19.38 14.88 -12.83
C GLN A 439 19.53 14.16 -14.17
N ALA A 440 20.33 14.75 -15.09
CA ALA A 440 20.53 14.17 -16.42
C ALA A 440 21.43 12.92 -16.46
N ILE A 441 22.29 12.71 -15.46
CA ILE A 441 23.33 11.65 -15.44
C ILE A 441 22.80 10.31 -14.89
N GLU A 442 21.69 10.34 -14.14
CA GLU A 442 21.08 9.15 -13.51
C GLU A 442 19.85 8.64 -14.27
N LEU A 443 19.65 9.08 -15.51
CA LEU A 443 18.63 8.48 -16.38
C LEU A 443 19.07 7.12 -16.87
N ALA A 444 18.14 6.16 -16.88
CA ALA A 444 18.34 4.90 -17.57
C ALA A 444 18.70 5.20 -19.04
N ALA A 445 19.44 4.27 -19.66
CA ALA A 445 19.62 4.30 -21.11
C ALA A 445 18.24 4.46 -21.78
N ASN A 446 18.21 5.00 -23.00
CA ASN A 446 16.97 5.09 -23.75
C ASN A 446 16.26 3.74 -23.76
N GLN A 447 15.04 3.67 -23.20
CA GLN A 447 14.24 2.45 -23.29
C GLN A 447 14.05 2.10 -24.78
N THR A 448 14.62 0.98 -25.20
CA THR A 448 14.56 0.47 -26.57
C THR A 448 13.37 -0.45 -26.79
N GLU A 449 12.88 -1.04 -25.70
CA GLU A 449 11.75 -1.95 -25.74
C GLU A 449 10.44 -1.18 -25.89
N ARG A 450 9.47 -1.81 -26.56
CA ARG A 450 8.13 -1.26 -26.69
C ARG A 450 7.44 -1.28 -25.33
N VAL A 451 6.81 -0.17 -24.95
CA VAL A 451 6.02 -0.06 -23.72
C VAL A 451 4.53 -0.24 -24.04
N ALA A 452 3.77 -0.86 -23.14
CA ALA A 452 2.35 -1.09 -23.34
C ALA A 452 1.61 0.26 -23.40
N GLY A 453 0.79 0.42 -24.45
CA GLY A 453 -0.08 1.59 -24.60
C GLY A 453 -1.26 1.55 -23.65
N THR A 454 -2.11 2.56 -23.74
CA THR A 454 -3.39 2.63 -23.04
C THR A 454 -4.43 1.73 -23.70
N ALA A 455 -5.40 1.24 -22.93
CA ALA A 455 -6.52 0.53 -23.53
C ALA A 455 -7.36 1.45 -24.42
N THR A 456 -7.80 0.93 -25.57
CA THR A 456 -8.62 1.66 -26.53
C THR A 456 -10.11 1.43 -26.23
N ALA A 457 -10.63 2.09 -25.20
CA ALA A 457 -12.07 2.19 -24.97
C ALA A 457 -12.55 3.62 -25.27
N SER A 458 -13.71 3.76 -25.93
CA SER A 458 -14.33 5.07 -26.15
C SER A 458 -15.00 5.55 -24.87
N VAL A 459 -14.26 6.27 -24.03
CA VAL A 459 -14.74 6.77 -22.73
C VAL A 459 -14.84 8.29 -22.76
N SER A 460 -15.93 8.82 -22.20
CA SER A 460 -16.07 10.25 -21.94
C SER A 460 -15.74 10.51 -20.48
N TYR A 461 -14.62 11.19 -20.24
CA TYR A 461 -14.19 11.59 -18.90
C TYR A 461 -14.65 13.01 -18.59
N SER A 462 -14.93 13.27 -17.32
CA SER A 462 -14.97 14.61 -16.77
C SER A 462 -14.29 14.64 -15.42
N LEU A 463 -13.56 15.73 -15.17
CA LEU A 463 -12.87 15.98 -13.92
C LEU A 463 -13.67 16.99 -13.10
N SER A 464 -13.79 16.75 -11.80
CA SER A 464 -14.28 17.74 -10.85
C SER A 464 -13.49 17.70 -9.55
N THR A 465 -13.44 18.84 -8.86
CA THR A 465 -12.91 18.93 -7.51
C THR A 465 -14.03 18.61 -6.53
N ALA A 466 -13.78 17.66 -5.63
CA ALA A 466 -14.74 17.28 -4.62
C ALA A 466 -14.86 18.34 -3.52
N SER A 467 -16.06 18.49 -2.95
CA SER A 467 -16.30 19.43 -1.84
C SER A 467 -15.63 18.99 -0.54
N GLU A 468 -15.44 17.69 -0.35
CA GLU A 468 -14.74 17.08 0.78
C GLU A 468 -13.73 16.09 0.22
N ALA A 469 -12.47 16.26 0.60
CA ALA A 469 -11.42 15.36 0.13
C ALA A 469 -11.42 14.06 0.95
N VAL A 470 -11.21 12.93 0.27
CA VAL A 470 -11.18 11.60 0.89
C VAL A 470 -9.73 11.16 1.02
N GLY A 471 -9.29 10.82 2.24
CA GLY A 471 -7.94 10.29 2.46
C GLY A 471 -6.81 11.32 2.43
N GLN A 472 -7.08 12.63 2.60
CA GLN A 472 -6.01 13.63 2.73
C GLN A 472 -5.22 13.48 4.04
N THR A 473 -3.91 13.67 3.97
CA THR A 473 -3.06 13.93 5.14
C THR A 473 -2.70 15.42 5.21
N ALA A 474 -2.86 16.01 6.39
CA ALA A 474 -2.05 17.14 6.80
C ALA A 474 -0.92 16.59 7.68
N GLY A 475 0.11 16.00 7.05
CA GLY A 475 1.28 15.44 7.73
C GLY A 475 1.09 14.05 8.37
N PRO A 476 2.16 13.49 8.95
CA PRO A 476 2.14 12.15 9.53
C PRO A 476 1.24 12.13 10.76
N GLN A 477 0.10 11.47 10.65
CA GLN A 477 -0.65 11.03 11.83
C GLN A 477 -0.07 9.70 12.29
N SER A 478 0.34 9.66 13.56
CA SER A 478 0.82 8.44 14.22
C SER A 478 -0.32 7.44 14.34
N THR A 479 -0.11 6.20 13.89
CA THR A 479 -1.02 5.09 14.18
C THR A 479 -0.71 4.53 15.57
N ASP A 480 -1.71 4.44 16.44
CA ASP A 480 -1.56 3.80 17.75
C ASP A 480 -1.38 2.28 17.57
N LEU A 481 -0.18 1.79 17.87
CA LEU A 481 0.20 0.37 17.77
C LEU A 481 -0.58 -0.51 18.76
N SER A 482 -1.19 0.08 19.81
CA SER A 482 -1.92 -0.66 20.84
C SER A 482 -3.33 -1.11 20.40
N SER A 483 -3.90 -0.52 19.35
CA SER A 483 -5.23 -0.87 18.83
C SER A 483 -5.21 -2.03 17.82
N ALA A 484 -4.02 -2.52 17.43
CA ALA A 484 -3.87 -3.63 16.48
C ALA A 484 -4.20 -5.02 17.09
N ALA A 485 -4.38 -5.11 18.41
CA ALA A 485 -4.76 -6.33 19.13
C ALA A 485 -6.24 -6.77 18.93
N GLY A 486 -6.91 -6.28 17.88
CA GLY A 486 -8.35 -6.48 17.68
C GLY A 486 -8.76 -7.26 16.43
N SER A 487 -7.83 -7.70 15.58
CA SER A 487 -8.19 -8.48 14.38
C SER A 487 -7.09 -9.47 14.04
N SER A 488 -7.47 -10.74 14.07
CA SER A 488 -6.62 -11.91 13.89
C SER A 488 -5.81 -11.81 12.61
N VAL A 489 -4.54 -12.19 12.69
CA VAL A 489 -3.66 -12.48 11.54
C VAL A 489 -2.85 -13.71 11.95
N LEU A 490 -2.90 -14.76 11.12
CA LEU A 490 -1.98 -15.91 11.12
C LEU A 490 -1.42 -16.29 12.50
N GLY A 491 -2.31 -16.70 13.37
CA GLY A 491 -1.90 -16.90 14.74
C GLY A 491 -1.01 -18.09 14.99
N VAL A 492 -0.05 -17.86 15.86
CA VAL A 492 0.71 -18.94 16.51
C VAL A 492 -0.19 -19.59 17.56
N THR A 493 -0.36 -20.91 17.49
CA THR A 493 -1.19 -21.65 18.46
C THR A 493 -0.46 -21.83 19.80
N THR A 494 -1.19 -21.70 20.92
CA THR A 494 -0.64 -21.72 22.29
C THR A 494 -0.05 -23.06 22.73
N ASP A 495 -0.39 -24.17 22.07
CA ASP A 495 0.13 -25.51 22.41
C ASP A 495 1.62 -25.70 22.06
N SER A 496 2.27 -24.70 21.47
CA SER A 496 3.55 -24.86 20.76
C SER A 496 4.77 -24.29 21.48
N ILE A 497 4.63 -23.80 22.72
CA ILE A 497 5.75 -23.19 23.46
C ILE A 497 6.43 -24.20 24.41
N VAL A 498 5.90 -25.43 24.52
CA VAL A 498 6.51 -26.50 25.33
C VAL A 498 6.81 -27.71 24.45
N SER A 499 8.09 -27.85 24.10
CA SER A 499 8.77 -29.04 23.54
C SER A 499 9.38 -28.83 22.16
N LEU A 500 10.64 -28.39 22.17
CA LEU A 500 11.57 -28.47 21.05
C LEU A 500 11.97 -29.95 20.86
N ALA A 501 11.21 -30.73 20.08
CA ALA A 501 11.66 -32.05 19.63
C ALA A 501 10.90 -32.51 18.37
N GLY A 502 11.57 -32.38 17.22
CA GLY A 502 11.49 -33.24 16.04
C GLY A 502 10.11 -33.66 15.47
N ALA A 503 9.74 -33.08 14.33
CA ALA A 503 9.18 -33.82 13.20
C ALA A 503 9.20 -32.94 11.94
N LEU A 504 9.96 -33.39 10.94
CA LEU A 504 10.03 -32.81 9.60
C LEU A 504 8.89 -33.44 8.77
N LEU A 505 7.95 -32.64 8.29
CA LEU A 505 6.98 -33.08 7.28
C LEU A 505 7.06 -32.11 6.09
N ILE A 506 7.66 -32.61 5.01
CA ILE A 506 7.77 -31.96 3.70
C ILE A 506 6.47 -32.24 2.94
N SER A 507 5.77 -31.21 2.49
CA SER A 507 4.69 -31.33 1.51
C SER A 507 4.98 -30.40 0.34
N VAL A 508 5.32 -30.99 -0.81
CA VAL A 508 5.53 -30.34 -2.11
C VAL A 508 4.18 -30.24 -2.80
N ALA A 509 3.81 -29.07 -3.31
CA ALA A 509 2.66 -28.92 -4.20
C ALA A 509 3.03 -27.99 -5.37
N PHE A 510 2.94 -28.54 -6.59
CA PHE A 510 3.09 -27.87 -7.87
C PHE A 510 1.82 -27.06 -8.20
N GLY A 511 1.99 -25.83 -8.72
CA GLY A 511 0.94 -25.03 -9.33
C GLY A 511 1.49 -24.33 -10.57
N ALA A 512 0.84 -24.56 -11.71
CA ALA A 512 1.23 -24.03 -13.02
C ALA A 512 0.92 -22.53 -13.13
N PHE A 513 1.87 -21.79 -13.69
CA PHE A 513 1.75 -20.38 -14.03
C PHE A 513 0.94 -20.20 -15.31
N LEU A 514 -0.06 -19.32 -15.28
CA LEU A 514 -0.55 -18.60 -16.46
C LEU A 514 -0.17 -17.13 -16.22
N LEU A 515 0.84 -16.68 -16.96
CA LEU A 515 1.22 -15.29 -17.17
C LEU A 515 0.59 -14.80 -18.46
#